data_AF-A0A970PLF8-F1
#
_entry.id   AF-A0A970PLF8-F1
#
_cell.length_a   1.000
_cell.length_b   1.000
_cell.length_c   1.000
_cell.angle_alpha   90.00
_cell.angle_beta   90.00
_cell.angle_gamma   90.00
#
_symmetry.space_group_name_H-M   'P 1'
#
loop_
_entity.id
_entity.type
_entity.pdbx_description
1 polymer ?
#
loop_
_entity_poly.entity_id
_entity_poly.type
_entity_poly.pdbx_seq_one_letter_code
_entity_poly.pdbx_strand_id
1 'polypeptide(L)'
;MKRFILIILAISFLFSLWGEQSIEEMIFGPEAGKEQKPDFSAEEDLIRVNFQKKDARRAMLYSMILPGAGQFYADRGAITTWVFPVIEAAMIGGIVYYNISGNKKTDDFEHYATEETVTHTFSYTVNGTDYEYEYTGKRYDRHRQIRTQEVLKGMYPHDIYDDSYFRLDSANTQHFYEDIGKYNKYLFGWADWYYNFATHPATGEFILDNDEFKDVWFFRDEQDQQHLRWEANVRIEDYLNHPTDYQAYGILPSSVKASPWRQEYIQMRKDANAQYANARLFTIGLAFNHLASALDAVRVANKVNKTYLTQSMLRFNYYATVKDGNLQPNMGLSLVF
;
A
#
# COMPACT_ATOMS: atom_id res chain seq x y z
N MET A 1 -15.61 6.73 -8.49
CA MET A 1 -15.16 7.29 -9.78
C MET A 1 -13.81 6.73 -10.27
N LYS A 2 -12.75 6.68 -9.45
CA LYS A 2 -11.42 6.18 -9.90
C LYS A 2 -11.38 4.70 -10.32
N ARG A 3 -12.15 3.81 -9.68
CA ARG A 3 -12.25 2.37 -10.03
C ARG A 3 -13.02 2.11 -11.33
N PHE A 4 -14.03 2.93 -11.64
CA PHE A 4 -14.79 2.84 -12.89
C PHE A 4 -13.99 3.33 -14.10
N ILE A 5 -13.14 4.35 -13.94
CA ILE A 5 -12.28 4.84 -15.02
C ILE A 5 -11.24 3.79 -15.44
N LEU A 6 -10.69 3.03 -14.48
CA LEU A 6 -9.73 1.95 -14.76
C LEU A 6 -10.38 0.75 -15.45
N ILE A 7 -11.62 0.41 -15.08
CA ILE A 7 -12.39 -0.64 -15.75
C ILE A 7 -12.81 -0.17 -17.15
N ILE A 8 -13.18 1.10 -17.33
CA ILE A 8 -13.50 1.66 -18.65
C ILE A 8 -12.24 1.75 -19.53
N LEU A 9 -11.06 2.05 -18.97
CA LEU A 9 -9.78 2.01 -19.68
C LEU A 9 -9.37 0.58 -20.04
N ALA A 10 -9.58 -0.38 -19.15
CA ALA A 10 -9.30 -1.80 -19.43
C ALA A 10 -10.28 -2.37 -20.47
N ILE A 11 -11.57 -2.00 -20.39
CA ILE A 11 -12.61 -2.42 -21.34
C ILE A 11 -12.44 -1.72 -22.69
N SER A 12 -12.04 -0.45 -22.75
CA SER A 12 -11.75 0.22 -24.01
C SER A 12 -10.48 -0.33 -24.67
N PHE A 13 -9.50 -0.81 -23.89
CA PHE A 13 -8.37 -1.57 -24.41
C PHE A 13 -8.76 -2.98 -24.87
N LEU A 14 -9.65 -3.67 -24.15
CA LEU A 14 -10.17 -4.98 -24.55
C LEU A 14 -11.08 -4.92 -25.79
N PHE A 15 -11.83 -3.83 -25.99
CA PHE A 15 -12.59 -3.59 -27.22
C PHE A 15 -11.70 -3.25 -28.43
N SER A 16 -10.50 -2.68 -28.19
CA SER A 16 -9.51 -2.46 -29.24
C SER A 16 -8.81 -3.75 -29.71
N LEU A 17 -8.94 -4.85 -28.96
CA LEU A 17 -8.43 -6.17 -29.32
C LEU A 17 -9.38 -6.98 -30.23
N TRP A 18 -10.58 -6.47 -30.53
CA TRP A 18 -11.55 -7.12 -31.44
C TRP A 18 -11.59 -6.51 -32.84
N GLY A 19 -10.82 -5.44 -33.11
CA GLY A 19 -10.69 -4.82 -34.42
C GLY A 19 -9.33 -5.14 -35.05
N GLU A 20 -9.24 -6.25 -35.77
CA GLU A 20 -7.98 -6.85 -36.26
C GLU A 20 -7.20 -6.03 -37.32
N GLN A 21 -7.47 -4.73 -37.55
CA GLN A 21 -6.82 -3.98 -38.64
C GLN A 21 -6.44 -2.51 -38.37
N SER A 22 -6.80 -1.87 -37.24
CA SER A 22 -6.73 -0.39 -37.18
C SER A 22 -5.55 0.24 -36.41
N ILE A 23 -4.82 -0.50 -35.56
CA ILE A 23 -3.75 0.09 -34.74
C ILE A 23 -2.39 0.10 -35.46
N GLU A 24 -2.10 -0.91 -36.29
CA GLU A 24 -0.84 -0.98 -37.07
C GLU A 24 -0.75 0.16 -38.11
N GLU A 25 -1.87 0.52 -38.75
CA GLU A 25 -1.93 1.53 -39.82
C GLU A 25 -1.83 2.97 -39.29
N MET A 26 -2.38 3.23 -38.09
CA MET A 26 -2.38 4.55 -37.46
C MET A 26 -1.01 4.98 -36.92
N ILE A 27 -0.16 4.03 -36.52
CA ILE A 27 1.14 4.34 -35.89
C ILE A 27 2.28 4.35 -36.93
N PHE A 28 2.20 3.56 -38.02
CA PHE A 28 3.39 3.31 -38.85
C PHE A 28 3.23 3.53 -40.37
N GLY A 29 2.05 3.90 -40.89
CA GLY A 29 1.87 4.06 -42.35
C GLY A 29 2.05 2.74 -43.13
N PRO A 30 1.89 2.73 -44.46
CA PRO A 30 1.71 1.49 -45.21
C PRO A 30 3.06 0.79 -45.43
N GLU A 31 3.29 -0.33 -44.73
CA GLU A 31 4.36 -1.27 -45.09
C GLU A 31 3.81 -2.35 -46.05
N ALA A 32 4.52 -2.51 -47.17
CA ALA A 32 4.18 -3.39 -48.27
C ALA A 32 4.47 -4.87 -47.94
N GLY A 33 3.53 -5.75 -48.34
CA GLY A 33 3.81 -7.12 -48.78
C GLY A 33 3.87 -8.19 -47.71
N LYS A 34 2.73 -8.85 -47.42
CA LYS A 34 2.71 -10.20 -46.84
C LYS A 34 2.75 -11.22 -47.98
N GLU A 35 3.79 -12.03 -48.06
CA GLU A 35 3.74 -13.32 -48.76
C GLU A 35 3.85 -14.47 -47.75
N GLN A 36 2.87 -15.37 -47.82
CA GLN A 36 2.85 -16.67 -47.12
C GLN A 36 3.63 -17.72 -47.92
N LYS A 37 4.21 -18.71 -47.21
CA LYS A 37 4.16 -20.17 -47.46
C LYS A 37 5.31 -20.90 -46.72
N PRO A 38 5.36 -22.25 -46.72
CA PRO A 38 4.46 -23.21 -46.09
C PRO A 38 5.20 -24.05 -45.01
N ASP A 39 4.44 -24.81 -44.24
CA ASP A 39 4.92 -25.72 -43.20
C ASP A 39 5.60 -26.97 -43.81
N PHE A 40 6.78 -27.33 -43.31
CA PHE A 40 7.40 -28.65 -43.52
C PHE A 40 8.19 -29.06 -42.27
N SER A 41 7.67 -30.09 -41.62
CA SER A 41 8.30 -30.81 -40.50
C SER A 41 9.34 -31.80 -41.01
N ALA A 42 10.58 -31.72 -40.50
CA ALA A 42 11.48 -32.86 -40.35
C ALA A 42 12.51 -32.52 -39.26
N GLU A 43 12.47 -33.28 -38.17
CA GLU A 43 13.51 -33.31 -37.13
C GLU A 43 14.77 -33.98 -37.69
N GLU A 44 15.90 -33.28 -37.62
CA GLU A 44 17.26 -33.79 -37.32
C GLU A 44 18.25 -32.63 -37.59
N ASP A 45 18.82 -32.05 -36.53
CA ASP A 45 19.88 -31.01 -36.51
C ASP A 45 19.79 -29.85 -37.52
N LEU A 46 18.57 -29.41 -37.83
CA LEU A 46 18.33 -28.21 -38.60
C LEU A 46 18.64 -26.96 -37.75
N ILE A 47 19.66 -26.20 -38.17
CA ILE A 47 19.79 -24.78 -37.83
C ILE A 47 18.42 -24.15 -38.14
N ARG A 48 17.64 -23.80 -37.12
CA ARG A 48 16.40 -23.03 -37.29
C ARG A 48 16.75 -21.68 -37.90
N VAL A 49 16.66 -21.59 -39.21
CA VAL A 49 16.87 -20.35 -39.95
C VAL A 49 15.62 -19.51 -39.76
N ASN A 50 15.71 -18.45 -38.96
CA ASN A 50 14.64 -17.47 -38.84
C ASN A 50 14.71 -16.54 -40.06
N PHE A 51 13.75 -16.68 -40.98
CA PHE A 51 13.68 -15.89 -42.22
C PHE A 51 13.04 -14.51 -42.04
N GLN A 52 12.54 -14.19 -40.85
CA GLN A 52 11.94 -12.89 -40.54
C GLN A 52 12.55 -12.26 -39.29
N LYS A 53 13.06 -11.04 -39.43
CA LYS A 53 13.57 -10.24 -38.31
C LYS A 53 12.42 -9.87 -37.38
N LYS A 54 12.62 -10.03 -36.08
CA LYS A 54 11.66 -9.61 -35.04
C LYS A 54 11.91 -8.16 -34.65
N ASP A 55 10.85 -7.36 -34.52
CA ASP A 55 10.98 -5.97 -34.06
C ASP A 55 11.09 -5.94 -32.52
N ALA A 56 12.25 -5.49 -32.03
CA ALA A 56 12.53 -5.37 -30.62
C ALA A 56 11.63 -4.33 -29.92
N ARG A 57 11.18 -3.29 -30.64
CA ARG A 57 10.26 -2.27 -30.09
C ARG A 57 8.87 -2.87 -29.87
N ARG A 58 8.37 -3.66 -30.83
CA ARG A 58 7.11 -4.39 -30.68
C ARG A 58 7.19 -5.38 -29.51
N ALA A 59 8.28 -6.14 -29.41
CA ALA A 59 8.52 -7.04 -28.29
C ALA A 59 8.49 -6.31 -26.94
N MET A 60 9.16 -5.16 -26.83
CA MET A 60 9.13 -4.32 -25.63
C MET A 60 7.70 -3.89 -25.28
N LEU A 61 6.96 -3.35 -26.24
CA LEU A 61 5.59 -2.85 -26.02
C LEU A 61 4.65 -3.96 -25.55
N TYR A 62 4.74 -5.16 -26.13
CA TYR A 62 3.95 -6.30 -25.68
C TYR A 62 4.25 -6.66 -24.22
N SER A 63 5.52 -6.70 -23.82
CA SER A 63 5.89 -7.01 -22.43
C SER A 63 5.59 -5.88 -21.44
N MET A 64 5.49 -4.63 -21.89
CA MET A 64 5.02 -3.52 -21.05
C MET A 64 3.52 -3.66 -20.72
N ILE A 65 2.72 -4.18 -21.64
CA ILE A 65 1.28 -4.42 -21.41
C ILE A 65 1.09 -5.68 -20.58
N LEU A 66 1.73 -6.78 -20.99
CA LEU A 66 1.64 -8.07 -20.33
C LEU A 66 3.03 -8.70 -20.22
N PRO A 67 3.61 -8.77 -19.01
CA PRO A 67 4.95 -9.32 -18.81
C PRO A 67 5.04 -10.74 -19.38
N GLY A 68 6.03 -11.00 -20.25
CA GLY A 68 6.22 -12.26 -20.96
C GLY A 68 5.70 -12.29 -22.40
N ALA A 69 4.79 -11.39 -22.79
CA ALA A 69 4.19 -11.39 -24.13
C ALA A 69 5.20 -11.02 -25.23
N GLY A 70 6.14 -10.12 -24.95
CA GLY A 70 7.23 -9.77 -25.86
C GLY A 70 8.23 -10.90 -26.07
N GLN A 71 8.54 -11.65 -25.00
CA GLN A 71 9.33 -12.87 -25.09
C GLN A 71 8.60 -13.92 -25.92
N PHE A 72 7.30 -14.11 -25.71
CA PHE A 72 6.49 -15.03 -26.52
C PHE A 72 6.47 -14.65 -28.01
N TYR A 73 6.39 -13.35 -28.32
CA TYR A 73 6.48 -12.83 -29.70
C TYR A 73 7.85 -13.09 -30.33
N ALA A 74 8.93 -12.91 -29.56
CA ALA A 74 10.30 -13.07 -30.03
C ALA A 74 10.74 -14.54 -30.11
N ASP A 75 10.60 -15.28 -29.02
CA ASP A 75 10.98 -16.69 -28.85
C ASP A 75 10.10 -17.39 -27.79
N ARG A 76 9.14 -18.21 -28.24
CA ARG A 76 8.26 -19.00 -27.36
C ARG A 76 9.01 -20.00 -26.49
N GLY A 77 10.20 -20.45 -26.89
CA GLY A 77 11.02 -21.40 -26.14
C GLY A 77 11.84 -20.75 -25.03
N ALA A 78 11.92 -19.42 -24.99
CA ALA A 78 12.63 -18.72 -23.93
C ALA A 78 11.95 -18.95 -22.58
N ILE A 79 12.73 -19.36 -21.57
CA ILE A 79 12.21 -19.55 -20.20
C ILE A 79 11.56 -18.27 -19.66
N THR A 80 12.06 -17.10 -20.05
CA THR A 80 11.53 -15.80 -19.62
C THR A 80 10.11 -15.54 -20.13
N THR A 81 9.65 -16.24 -21.16
CA THR A 81 8.24 -16.24 -21.61
C THR A 81 7.28 -16.68 -20.49
N TRP A 82 7.70 -17.61 -19.63
CA TRP A 82 6.84 -18.19 -18.58
C TRP A 82 7.12 -17.62 -17.20
N VAL A 83 8.35 -17.19 -16.94
CA VAL A 83 8.75 -16.64 -15.64
C VAL A 83 8.02 -15.33 -15.33
N PHE A 84 7.98 -14.38 -16.28
CA PHE A 84 7.37 -13.07 -16.04
C PHE A 84 5.85 -13.12 -15.76
N PRO A 85 5.02 -13.89 -16.50
CA PRO A 85 3.61 -14.06 -16.17
C PRO A 85 3.37 -14.75 -14.82
N VAL A 86 4.20 -15.72 -14.45
CA VAL A 86 4.07 -16.40 -13.15
C VAL A 86 4.37 -15.45 -12.00
N ILE A 87 5.43 -14.64 -12.12
CA ILE A 87 5.74 -13.58 -11.15
C ILE A 87 4.60 -12.57 -11.09
N GLU A 88 4.06 -12.16 -12.24
CA GLU A 88 2.91 -11.25 -12.32
C GLU A 88 1.71 -11.76 -11.52
N ALA A 89 1.30 -13.00 -11.77
CA ALA A 89 0.19 -13.64 -11.06
C ALA A 89 0.46 -13.75 -9.55
N ALA A 90 1.68 -14.12 -9.14
CA ALA A 90 2.08 -14.16 -7.74
C ALA A 90 2.02 -12.77 -7.08
N MET A 91 2.46 -11.73 -7.79
CA MET A 91 2.42 -10.36 -7.29
C MET A 91 1.00 -9.84 -7.12
N ILE A 92 0.12 -10.05 -8.12
CA ILE A 92 -1.30 -9.72 -8.04
C ILE A 92 -1.96 -10.48 -6.89
N GLY A 93 -1.68 -11.78 -6.75
CA GLY A 93 -2.16 -12.59 -5.65
C GLY A 93 -1.75 -12.03 -4.28
N GLY A 94 -0.48 -11.59 -4.16
CA GLY A 94 0.03 -10.90 -2.97
C GLY A 94 -0.73 -9.59 -2.69
N ILE A 95 -0.91 -8.73 -3.70
CA ILE A 95 -1.67 -7.48 -3.56
C ILE A 95 -3.09 -7.76 -3.04
N VAL A 96 -3.80 -8.72 -3.65
CA VAL A 96 -5.17 -9.07 -3.25
C VAL A 96 -5.20 -9.60 -1.82
N TYR A 97 -4.33 -10.57 -1.51
CA TYR A 97 -4.24 -11.18 -0.18
C TYR A 97 -4.00 -10.15 0.92
N TYR A 98 -2.98 -9.29 0.75
CA TYR A 98 -2.61 -8.30 1.74
C TYR A 98 -3.64 -7.17 1.88
N ASN A 99 -4.33 -6.78 0.81
CA ASN A 99 -5.45 -5.83 0.91
C ASN A 99 -6.64 -6.44 1.67
N ILE A 100 -7.00 -7.69 1.42
CA ILE A 100 -8.08 -8.38 2.17
C ILE A 100 -7.71 -8.49 3.65
N SER A 101 -6.48 -8.90 3.95
CA SER A 101 -5.94 -8.98 5.31
C SER A 101 -5.95 -7.61 6.01
N GLY A 102 -5.54 -6.56 5.29
CA GLY A 102 -5.59 -5.18 5.77
C GLY A 102 -7.00 -4.73 6.10
N ASN A 103 -7.97 -4.98 5.21
CA ASN A 103 -9.38 -4.63 5.44
C ASN A 103 -9.94 -5.35 6.66
N LYS A 104 -9.68 -6.65 6.81
CA LYS A 104 -10.13 -7.41 7.98
C LYS A 104 -9.60 -6.80 9.28
N LYS A 105 -8.31 -6.46 9.31
CA LYS A 105 -7.70 -5.81 10.47
C LYS A 105 -8.23 -4.39 10.71
N THR A 106 -8.68 -3.72 9.65
CA THR A 106 -9.40 -2.45 9.74
C THR A 106 -10.71 -2.66 10.48
N ASP A 107 -11.54 -3.60 10.02
CA ASP A 107 -12.79 -3.94 10.67
C ASP A 107 -12.57 -4.31 12.14
N ASP A 108 -11.52 -5.08 12.45
CA ASP A 108 -11.18 -5.49 13.83
C ASP A 108 -10.95 -4.28 14.76
N PHE A 109 -10.18 -3.26 14.35
CA PHE A 109 -9.92 -2.11 15.22
C PHE A 109 -11.12 -1.15 15.30
N GLU A 110 -11.91 -1.04 14.23
CA GLU A 110 -13.13 -0.22 14.22
C GLU A 110 -14.17 -0.81 15.18
N HIS A 111 -14.29 -2.14 15.12
CA HIS A 111 -15.10 -2.94 16.04
C HIS A 111 -14.67 -2.71 17.49
N TYR A 112 -13.37 -2.85 17.76
CA TYR A 112 -12.76 -2.70 19.09
C TYR A 112 -13.04 -1.34 19.74
N ALA A 113 -12.96 -0.27 18.96
CA ALA A 113 -13.13 1.08 19.47
C ALA A 113 -14.60 1.42 19.73
N THR A 114 -15.50 1.08 18.79
CA THR A 114 -16.84 1.72 18.77
C THR A 114 -18.02 0.78 18.59
N GLU A 115 -17.82 -0.48 18.18
CA GLU A 115 -18.93 -1.38 17.86
C GLU A 115 -19.14 -2.46 18.91
N GLU A 116 -18.08 -2.90 19.60
CA GLU A 116 -18.23 -3.87 20.69
C GLU A 116 -18.63 -3.21 22.00
N THR A 117 -19.52 -3.86 22.74
CA THR A 117 -19.87 -3.46 24.10
C THR A 117 -19.05 -4.27 25.07
N VAL A 118 -18.27 -3.60 25.92
CA VAL A 118 -17.45 -4.22 26.96
C VAL A 118 -18.00 -3.91 28.34
N THR A 119 -17.87 -4.88 29.24
CA THR A 119 -18.06 -4.68 30.69
C THR A 119 -16.69 -4.70 31.35
N HIS A 120 -16.39 -3.68 32.15
CA HIS A 120 -15.12 -3.55 32.84
C HIS A 120 -15.33 -2.93 34.23
N THR A 121 -14.69 -3.50 35.25
CA THR A 121 -14.70 -2.95 36.60
C THR A 121 -13.43 -2.14 36.82
N PHE A 122 -13.59 -0.85 37.06
CA PHE A 122 -12.51 0.01 37.50
C PHE A 122 -12.41 -0.07 39.02
N SER A 123 -11.21 -0.38 39.52
CA SER A 123 -10.93 -0.47 40.96
C SER A 123 -9.99 0.67 41.36
N TYR A 124 -10.29 1.30 42.49
CA TYR A 124 -9.53 2.44 43.02
C TYR A 124 -9.35 2.27 44.52
N THR A 125 -8.22 2.71 45.06
CA THR A 125 -7.99 2.79 46.50
C THR A 125 -7.77 4.24 46.89
N VAL A 126 -8.73 4.86 47.58
CA VAL A 126 -8.64 6.25 48.03
C VAL A 126 -8.60 6.30 49.56
N ASN A 127 -7.54 6.86 50.12
CA ASN A 127 -7.30 6.99 51.56
C ASN A 127 -7.48 5.66 52.32
N GLY A 128 -7.04 4.55 51.71
CA GLY A 128 -7.14 3.19 52.26
C GLY A 128 -8.53 2.56 52.18
N THR A 129 -9.46 3.18 51.46
CA THR A 129 -10.80 2.62 51.16
C THR A 129 -10.86 2.22 49.69
N ASP A 130 -11.28 0.98 49.42
CA ASP A 130 -11.41 0.46 48.07
C ASP A 130 -12.80 0.78 47.48
N TYR A 131 -12.80 1.23 46.24
CA TYR A 131 -13.99 1.53 45.44
C TYR A 131 -13.95 0.75 44.14
N GLU A 132 -15.12 0.35 43.65
CA GLU A 132 -15.28 -0.30 42.37
C GLU A 132 -16.40 0.38 41.57
N TYR A 133 -16.15 0.60 40.29
CA TYR A 133 -17.14 1.11 39.35
C TYR A 133 -17.26 0.16 38.16
N GLU A 134 -18.44 -0.44 38.00
CA GLU A 134 -18.74 -1.29 36.85
C GLU A 134 -19.19 -0.43 35.66
N TYR A 135 -18.40 -0.44 34.60
CA TYR A 135 -18.71 0.20 33.34
C TYR A 135 -19.22 -0.84 32.33
N THR A 136 -20.31 -0.51 31.61
CA THR A 136 -20.73 -1.24 30.41
C THR A 136 -20.97 -0.29 29.25
N GLY A 137 -20.27 -0.47 28.13
CA GLY A 137 -20.45 0.34 26.93
C GLY A 137 -19.32 0.21 25.91
N LYS A 138 -19.21 1.19 24.99
CA LYS A 138 -18.16 1.22 23.96
C LYS A 138 -16.84 1.75 24.51
N ARG A 139 -15.70 1.21 24.07
CA ARG A 139 -14.39 1.71 24.51
C ARG A 139 -14.17 3.17 24.17
N TYR A 140 -14.62 3.63 23.01
CA TYR A 140 -14.59 5.03 22.61
C TYR A 140 -15.99 5.62 22.48
N ASP A 141 -16.20 6.80 23.05
CA ASP A 141 -17.46 7.54 22.95
C ASP A 141 -17.19 9.05 22.77
N ARG A 142 -17.86 9.66 21.77
CA ARG A 142 -17.70 11.09 21.47
C ARG A 142 -18.26 11.99 22.56
N HIS A 143 -19.28 11.57 23.30
CA HIS A 143 -19.83 12.38 24.38
C HIS A 143 -18.79 12.60 25.48
N ARG A 144 -18.03 11.56 25.84
CA ARG A 144 -16.90 11.69 26.77
C ARG A 144 -15.84 12.65 26.26
N GLN A 145 -15.48 12.52 24.98
CA GLN A 145 -14.56 13.43 24.31
C GLN A 145 -15.03 14.89 24.39
N ILE A 146 -16.27 15.15 24.01
CA ILE A 146 -16.86 16.49 24.00
C ILE A 146 -16.94 17.04 25.43
N ARG A 147 -17.38 16.24 26.40
CA ARG A 147 -17.52 16.73 27.78
C ARG A 147 -16.19 17.20 28.35
N THR A 148 -15.13 16.40 28.19
CA THR A 148 -13.80 16.75 28.68
C THR A 148 -13.17 17.90 27.91
N GLN A 149 -13.32 17.95 26.58
CA GLN A 149 -12.71 19.04 25.81
C GLN A 149 -13.36 20.40 26.11
N GLU A 150 -14.66 20.45 26.42
CA GLU A 150 -15.33 21.70 26.80
C GLU A 150 -14.77 22.27 28.11
N VAL A 151 -14.39 21.41 29.07
CA VAL A 151 -13.66 21.86 30.28
C VAL A 151 -12.32 22.49 29.89
N LEU A 152 -11.56 21.82 29.02
CA LEU A 152 -10.25 22.32 28.58
C LEU A 152 -10.35 23.67 27.83
N LYS A 153 -11.36 23.83 26.97
CA LYS A 153 -11.69 25.10 26.31
C LYS A 153 -12.08 26.17 27.33
N GLY A 154 -12.88 25.82 28.33
CA GLY A 154 -13.35 26.73 29.38
C GLY A 154 -12.25 27.23 30.32
N MET A 155 -11.24 26.39 30.61
CA MET A 155 -10.08 26.80 31.41
C MET A 155 -9.22 27.86 30.72
N TYR A 156 -9.13 27.82 29.39
CA TYR A 156 -8.31 28.76 28.60
C TYR A 156 -9.05 29.30 27.37
N PRO A 157 -10.03 30.22 27.55
CA PRO A 157 -10.89 30.71 26.46
C PRO A 157 -10.17 31.49 25.35
N HIS A 158 -8.94 31.94 25.61
CA HIS A 158 -8.13 32.74 24.68
C HIS A 158 -6.88 31.98 24.18
N ASP A 159 -6.91 30.64 24.22
CA ASP A 159 -5.80 29.78 23.81
C ASP A 159 -6.17 28.94 22.57
N ILE A 160 -5.31 28.00 22.19
CA ILE A 160 -5.44 27.10 21.05
C ILE A 160 -6.59 26.09 21.21
N TYR A 161 -7.18 25.96 22.39
CA TYR A 161 -8.29 25.03 22.64
C TYR A 161 -9.61 25.67 22.20
N ASP A 162 -9.96 25.43 20.94
CA ASP A 162 -11.22 25.86 20.36
C ASP A 162 -11.85 24.74 19.50
N ASP A 163 -13.00 25.04 18.90
CA ASP A 163 -13.68 24.12 17.98
C ASP A 163 -12.83 23.80 16.73
N SER A 164 -11.88 24.67 16.42
CA SER A 164 -10.95 24.52 15.31
C SER A 164 -9.84 23.50 15.64
N TYR A 165 -9.49 23.35 16.92
CA TYR A 165 -8.54 22.38 17.42
C TYR A 165 -9.15 20.99 17.58
N PHE A 166 -10.36 20.89 18.12
CA PHE A 166 -11.08 19.63 18.32
C PHE A 166 -12.03 19.29 17.17
N ARG A 167 -11.47 18.99 16.00
CA ARG A 167 -12.21 18.63 14.77
C ARG A 167 -12.36 17.12 14.63
N LEU A 168 -13.12 16.50 15.52
CA LEU A 168 -13.44 15.08 15.41
C LEU A 168 -14.66 14.90 14.51
N ASP A 169 -14.54 14.04 13.49
CA ASP A 169 -15.65 13.72 12.59
C ASP A 169 -16.88 13.22 13.36
N SER A 170 -18.06 13.75 13.02
CA SER A 170 -19.33 13.41 13.68
C SER A 170 -19.80 11.99 13.39
N ALA A 171 -19.34 11.40 12.27
CA ALA A 171 -19.56 10.02 11.89
C ALA A 171 -18.29 9.18 12.07
N ASN A 172 -18.44 7.86 12.21
CA ASN A 172 -17.32 6.91 12.29
C ASN A 172 -16.67 6.70 10.91
N THR A 173 -16.07 7.75 10.36
CA THR A 173 -15.32 7.70 9.10
C THR A 173 -13.92 7.12 9.33
N GLN A 174 -13.22 6.80 8.24
CA GLN A 174 -11.80 6.46 8.31
C GLN A 174 -10.97 7.56 8.98
N HIS A 175 -11.33 8.84 8.79
CA HIS A 175 -10.65 9.97 9.43
C HIS A 175 -10.87 9.98 10.94
N PHE A 176 -12.09 9.71 11.41
CA PHE A 176 -12.38 9.54 12.83
C PHE A 176 -11.48 8.46 13.47
N TYR A 177 -11.43 7.27 12.87
CA TYR A 177 -10.61 6.18 13.39
C TYR A 177 -9.10 6.50 13.32
N GLU A 178 -8.67 7.27 12.31
CA GLU A 178 -7.30 7.76 12.27
C GLU A 178 -6.98 8.66 13.45
N ASP A 179 -7.87 9.61 13.72
CA ASP A 179 -7.70 10.68 14.68
C ASP A 179 -7.60 10.16 16.11
N ILE A 180 -8.55 9.32 16.55
CA ILE A 180 -8.63 8.82 17.94
C ILE A 180 -7.39 7.99 18.35
N GLY A 181 -6.68 7.41 17.37
CA GLY A 181 -5.42 6.70 17.61
C GLY A 181 -4.16 7.54 17.39
N LYS A 182 -4.22 8.60 16.57
CA LYS A 182 -3.03 9.37 16.18
C LYS A 182 -2.79 10.58 17.07
N TYR A 183 -3.85 11.29 17.47
CA TYR A 183 -3.72 12.55 18.19
C TYR A 183 -4.13 12.40 19.65
N ASN A 184 -3.26 12.85 20.56
CA ASN A 184 -3.49 12.76 22.00
C ASN A 184 -4.71 13.57 22.46
N LYS A 185 -5.06 14.65 21.75
CA LYS A 185 -6.25 15.48 22.04
C LYS A 185 -7.58 14.73 21.97
N TYR A 186 -7.60 13.55 21.34
CA TYR A 186 -8.79 12.70 21.26
C TYR A 186 -8.77 11.55 22.26
N LEU A 187 -7.85 11.55 23.22
CA LEU A 187 -7.73 10.55 24.27
C LEU A 187 -8.98 10.52 25.17
N PHE A 188 -9.66 11.65 25.33
CA PHE A 188 -10.73 11.81 26.32
C PHE A 188 -11.97 10.93 26.07
N GLY A 189 -12.18 10.51 24.81
CA GLY A 189 -13.27 9.61 24.46
C GLY A 189 -13.09 8.16 24.91
N TRP A 190 -11.85 7.74 25.21
CA TRP A 190 -11.54 6.39 25.68
C TRP A 190 -12.04 6.20 27.11
N ALA A 191 -12.85 5.16 27.35
CA ALA A 191 -13.51 4.96 28.64
C ALA A 191 -12.51 4.72 29.76
N ASP A 192 -11.44 3.98 29.51
CA ASP A 192 -10.39 3.73 30.49
C ASP A 192 -9.65 5.00 30.90
N TRP A 193 -9.39 5.91 29.97
CA TRP A 193 -8.91 7.24 30.34
C TRP A 193 -9.99 8.01 31.12
N TYR A 194 -11.22 8.06 30.60
CA TYR A 194 -12.28 8.87 31.19
C TYR A 194 -12.59 8.48 32.64
N TYR A 195 -12.71 7.19 32.95
CA TYR A 195 -13.02 6.74 34.30
C TYR A 195 -11.83 6.85 35.27
N ASN A 196 -10.58 6.84 34.78
CA ASN A 196 -9.41 7.01 35.63
C ASN A 196 -9.04 8.48 35.89
N PHE A 197 -9.35 9.37 34.95
CA PHE A 197 -8.86 10.75 34.96
C PHE A 197 -9.97 11.81 35.04
N ALA A 198 -11.23 11.47 34.75
CA ALA A 198 -12.30 12.45 34.65
C ALA A 198 -13.51 12.21 35.56
N THR A 199 -13.56 11.08 36.27
CA THR A 199 -14.69 10.72 37.13
C THR A 199 -14.31 10.45 38.57
N HIS A 200 -15.25 10.68 39.48
CA HIS A 200 -15.10 10.36 40.89
C HIS A 200 -15.06 8.83 41.12
N PRO A 201 -14.05 8.27 41.81
CA PRO A 201 -13.90 6.83 42.01
C PRO A 201 -15.10 6.12 42.64
N ALA A 202 -15.81 6.79 43.56
CA ALA A 202 -16.93 6.18 44.27
C ALA A 202 -18.26 6.21 43.51
N THR A 203 -18.45 7.16 42.59
CA THR A 203 -19.77 7.42 41.96
C THR A 203 -19.74 7.27 40.44
N GLY A 204 -18.56 7.32 39.81
CA GLY A 204 -18.42 7.38 38.36
C GLY A 204 -18.93 8.68 37.74
N GLU A 205 -19.27 9.67 38.56
CA GLU A 205 -19.72 10.98 38.10
C GLU A 205 -18.56 11.78 37.53
N PHE A 206 -18.83 12.56 36.48
CA PHE A 206 -17.83 13.46 35.91
C PHE A 206 -17.52 14.61 36.87
N ILE A 207 -16.25 14.95 37.03
CA ILE A 207 -15.79 15.93 38.04
C ILE A 207 -14.84 17.00 37.52
N LEU A 208 -14.39 16.93 36.26
CA LEU A 208 -13.42 17.89 35.74
C LEU A 208 -14.00 19.30 35.53
N ASP A 209 -15.32 19.45 35.56
CA ASP A 209 -16.02 20.73 35.57
C ASP A 209 -16.09 21.39 36.96
N ASN A 210 -15.62 20.71 38.01
CA ASN A 210 -15.48 21.28 39.34
C ASN A 210 -14.09 21.95 39.52
N ASP A 211 -14.10 23.18 40.02
CA ASP A 211 -12.93 23.99 40.31
C ASP A 211 -11.91 23.30 41.25
N GLU A 212 -12.37 22.41 42.13
CA GLU A 212 -11.52 21.61 43.02
C GLU A 212 -10.56 20.68 42.27
N PHE A 213 -10.88 20.28 41.04
CA PHE A 213 -10.07 19.37 40.24
C PHE A 213 -9.29 20.07 39.12
N LYS A 214 -9.18 21.40 39.13
CA LYS A 214 -8.37 22.13 38.12
C LYS A 214 -6.91 21.68 38.09
N ASP A 215 -6.37 21.35 39.26
CA ASP A 215 -4.97 20.95 39.44
C ASP A 215 -4.62 19.57 38.87
N VAL A 216 -5.61 18.77 38.46
CA VAL A 216 -5.35 17.46 37.81
C VAL A 216 -4.83 17.62 36.37
N TRP A 217 -4.88 18.83 35.83
CA TRP A 217 -4.39 19.16 34.50
C TRP A 217 -3.00 19.80 34.57
N PHE A 218 -2.03 19.23 33.85
CA PHE A 218 -0.70 19.84 33.74
C PHE A 218 -0.53 20.51 32.39
N PHE A 219 -0.06 21.76 32.46
CA PHE A 219 0.19 22.60 31.31
C PHE A 219 1.65 23.00 31.27
N ARG A 220 2.21 23.01 30.07
CA ARG A 220 3.50 23.61 29.77
C ARG A 220 3.27 25.07 29.39
N ASP A 221 3.95 25.97 30.10
CA ASP A 221 4.00 27.39 29.76
C ASP A 221 5.00 27.63 28.62
N GLU A 222 4.52 28.19 27.51
CA GLU A 222 5.34 28.67 26.39
C GLU A 222 5.47 30.20 26.47
N GLN A 223 6.49 30.66 27.20
CA GLN A 223 7.07 32.02 27.28
C GLN A 223 6.18 33.25 27.52
N ASP A 224 4.84 33.23 27.39
CA ASP A 224 4.00 34.43 27.53
C ASP A 224 2.57 34.18 28.09
N GLN A 225 2.29 33.05 28.74
CA GLN A 225 0.94 32.63 29.24
C GLN A 225 -0.18 32.56 28.18
N GLN A 226 0.13 32.90 26.93
CA GLN A 226 -0.64 32.65 25.74
C GLN A 226 0.03 31.44 25.11
N HIS A 227 -0.69 30.33 24.88
CA HIS A 227 -0.18 29.03 24.39
C HIS A 227 0.17 27.98 25.46
N LEU A 228 -0.65 27.86 26.50
CA LEU A 228 -0.53 26.77 27.47
C LEU A 228 -0.85 25.44 26.79
N ARG A 229 0.15 24.55 26.71
CA ARG A 229 -0.02 23.22 26.11
C ARG A 229 -0.30 22.19 27.17
N TRP A 230 -1.44 21.50 27.05
CA TRP A 230 -1.79 20.35 27.86
C TRP A 230 -0.71 19.28 27.66
N GLU A 231 -0.06 18.92 28.75
CA GLU A 231 1.07 18.01 28.77
C GLU A 231 0.72 16.67 29.41
N ALA A 232 -0.04 16.69 30.51
CA ALA A 232 -0.38 15.49 31.28
C ALA A 232 -1.66 15.66 32.10
N ASN A 233 -2.13 14.54 32.65
CA ASN A 233 -3.13 14.54 33.72
C ASN A 233 -2.67 13.65 34.88
N VAL A 234 -3.20 13.90 36.06
CA VAL A 234 -3.10 12.99 37.21
C VAL A 234 -4.38 12.16 37.27
N ARG A 235 -4.27 10.87 37.63
CA ARG A 235 -5.47 10.07 37.89
C ARG A 235 -6.18 10.61 39.12
N ILE A 236 -7.50 10.52 39.15
CA ILE A 236 -8.28 11.05 40.27
C ILE A 236 -7.92 10.34 41.58
N GLU A 237 -7.68 9.03 41.52
CA GLU A 237 -7.15 8.26 42.65
C GLU A 237 -5.82 8.82 43.18
N ASP A 238 -4.85 9.03 42.29
CA ASP A 238 -3.53 9.57 42.65
C ASP A 238 -3.68 10.99 43.25
N TYR A 239 -4.54 11.83 42.68
CA TYR A 239 -4.81 13.18 43.18
C TYR A 239 -5.43 13.19 44.59
N LEU A 240 -6.42 12.33 44.84
CA LEU A 240 -7.11 12.26 46.13
C LEU A 240 -6.24 11.66 47.26
N ASN A 241 -5.29 10.80 46.91
CA ASN A 241 -4.32 10.23 47.85
C ASN A 241 -3.13 11.15 48.14
N HIS A 242 -2.78 12.02 47.18
CA HIS A 242 -1.57 12.84 47.20
C HIS A 242 -1.86 14.33 46.95
N PRO A 243 -2.74 14.98 47.75
CA PRO A 243 -3.20 16.35 47.47
C PRO A 243 -2.08 17.40 47.54
N THR A 244 -0.94 17.09 48.15
CA THR A 244 0.19 18.02 48.30
C THR A 244 1.36 17.76 47.35
N ASP A 245 1.42 16.58 46.72
CA ASP A 245 2.53 16.12 45.88
C ASP A 245 2.07 15.44 44.56
N TYR A 246 0.80 15.67 44.17
CA TYR A 246 0.17 15.15 42.95
C TYR A 246 0.99 15.42 41.67
N GLN A 247 1.82 16.45 41.63
CA GLN A 247 2.71 16.79 40.51
C GLN A 247 3.66 15.63 40.13
N ALA A 248 4.05 14.79 41.10
CA ALA A 248 4.89 13.62 40.84
C ALA A 248 4.17 12.49 40.07
N TYR A 249 2.84 12.54 40.00
CA TYR A 249 1.99 11.48 39.44
C TYR A 249 1.42 11.85 38.07
N GLY A 250 1.96 12.86 37.40
CA GLY A 250 1.56 13.25 36.05
C GLY A 250 1.77 12.13 35.03
N ILE A 251 0.72 11.83 34.27
CA ILE A 251 0.73 10.83 33.21
C ILE A 251 0.55 11.52 31.86
N LEU A 252 1.55 11.36 30.99
CA LEU A 252 1.52 11.85 29.62
C LEU A 252 0.44 11.12 28.80
N PRO A 253 -0.30 11.80 27.91
CA PRO A 253 -1.37 11.20 27.12
C PRO A 253 -0.88 10.21 26.05
N SER A 254 0.41 10.23 25.72
CA SER A 254 1.05 9.22 24.86
C SER A 254 1.44 7.94 25.62
N SER A 255 1.46 7.97 26.95
CA SER A 255 1.85 6.84 27.79
C SER A 255 0.83 5.72 27.73
N VAL A 256 1.30 4.47 27.90
CA VAL A 256 0.42 3.30 28.07
C VAL A 256 -0.45 3.44 29.32
N LYS A 257 0.07 4.10 30.36
CA LYS A 257 -0.67 4.33 31.61
C LYS A 257 -1.88 5.26 31.44
N ALA A 258 -1.93 6.06 30.37
CA ALA A 258 -3.03 6.99 30.14
C ALA A 258 -4.28 6.25 29.63
N SER A 259 -4.10 5.30 28.71
CA SER A 259 -5.17 4.46 28.19
C SER A 259 -4.56 3.19 27.57
N PRO A 260 -4.52 2.07 28.31
CA PRO A 260 -4.17 0.77 27.75
C PRO A 260 -5.04 0.39 26.53
N TRP A 261 -6.33 0.73 26.55
CA TRP A 261 -7.23 0.43 25.44
C TRP A 261 -6.87 1.18 24.16
N ARG A 262 -6.51 2.47 24.28
CA ARG A 262 -6.02 3.23 23.13
C ARG A 262 -4.72 2.64 22.58
N GLN A 263 -3.81 2.15 23.43
CA GLN A 263 -2.55 1.56 22.96
C GLN A 263 -2.79 0.25 22.21
N GLU A 264 -3.68 -0.61 22.70
CA GLU A 264 -4.10 -1.81 22.00
C GLU A 264 -4.70 -1.46 20.63
N TYR A 265 -5.61 -0.49 20.58
CA TYR A 265 -6.16 0.04 19.34
C TYR A 265 -5.09 0.57 18.37
N ILE A 266 -4.11 1.33 18.87
CA ILE A 266 -2.98 1.82 18.07
C ILE A 266 -2.18 0.65 17.49
N GLN A 267 -1.97 -0.42 18.25
CA GLN A 267 -1.27 -1.60 17.78
C GLN A 267 -2.07 -2.32 16.68
N MET A 268 -3.37 -2.53 16.86
CA MET A 268 -4.23 -3.12 15.84
C MET A 268 -4.21 -2.31 14.52
N ARG A 269 -4.23 -0.98 14.63
CA ARG A 269 -4.08 -0.09 13.47
C ARG A 269 -2.72 -0.20 12.79
N LYS A 270 -1.63 -0.31 13.55
CA LYS A 270 -0.29 -0.56 13.00
C LYS A 270 -0.23 -1.87 12.24
N ASP A 271 -0.86 -2.92 12.78
CA ASP A 271 -0.92 -4.23 12.12
C ASP A 271 -1.70 -4.17 10.81
N ALA A 272 -2.83 -3.44 10.75
CA ALA A 272 -3.57 -3.19 9.52
C ALA A 272 -2.70 -2.44 8.49
N ASN A 273 -2.06 -1.36 8.91
CA ASN A 273 -1.14 -0.57 8.07
C ASN A 273 0.02 -1.40 7.52
N ALA A 274 0.54 -2.36 8.31
CA ALA A 274 1.60 -3.25 7.85
C ALA A 274 1.13 -4.15 6.68
N GLN A 275 -0.12 -4.61 6.69
CA GLN A 275 -0.67 -5.38 5.56
C GLN A 275 -0.79 -4.50 4.31
N TYR A 276 -1.32 -3.28 4.43
CA TYR A 276 -1.38 -2.36 3.29
C TYR A 276 0.02 -1.98 2.77
N ALA A 277 1.01 -1.85 3.65
CA ALA A 277 2.40 -1.62 3.27
C ALA A 277 2.97 -2.79 2.47
N ASN A 278 2.66 -4.03 2.85
CA ASN A 278 3.02 -5.21 2.07
C ASN A 278 2.34 -5.20 0.70
N ALA A 279 1.02 -4.94 0.62
CA ALA A 279 0.32 -4.82 -0.66
C ALA A 279 0.96 -3.76 -1.58
N ARG A 280 1.41 -2.63 -1.01
CA ARG A 280 2.14 -1.59 -1.73
C ARG A 280 3.50 -2.09 -2.23
N LEU A 281 4.23 -2.88 -1.44
CA LEU A 281 5.49 -3.49 -1.85
C LEU A 281 5.29 -4.43 -3.05
N PHE A 282 4.25 -5.28 -3.02
CA PHE A 282 3.90 -6.13 -4.16
C PHE A 282 3.49 -5.32 -5.39
N THR A 283 2.81 -4.18 -5.22
CA THR A 283 2.49 -3.25 -6.32
C THR A 283 3.75 -2.66 -6.96
N ILE A 284 4.75 -2.31 -6.16
CA ILE A 284 6.06 -1.85 -6.65
C ILE A 284 6.78 -2.99 -7.38
N GLY A 285 6.74 -4.21 -6.82
CA GLY A 285 7.27 -5.41 -7.45
C GLY A 285 6.63 -5.70 -8.81
N LEU A 286 5.31 -5.52 -8.92
CA LEU A 286 4.55 -5.62 -10.17
C LEU A 286 5.09 -4.64 -11.21
N ALA A 287 5.22 -3.34 -10.86
CA ALA A 287 5.75 -2.34 -11.78
C ALA A 287 7.18 -2.66 -12.24
N PHE A 288 8.02 -3.19 -11.35
CA PHE A 288 9.37 -3.64 -11.70
C PHE A 288 9.35 -4.85 -12.63
N ASN A 289 8.42 -5.80 -12.43
CA ASN A 289 8.23 -6.97 -13.29
C ASN A 289 7.94 -6.56 -14.73
N HIS A 290 7.03 -5.59 -14.93
CA HIS A 290 6.74 -5.01 -16.24
C HIS A 290 7.98 -4.40 -16.90
N LEU A 291 8.74 -3.60 -16.16
CA LEU A 291 9.95 -2.95 -16.69
C LEU A 291 11.03 -3.98 -17.06
N ALA A 292 11.31 -4.94 -16.17
CA ALA A 292 12.28 -5.99 -16.39
C ALA A 292 11.89 -6.88 -17.58
N SER A 293 10.60 -7.21 -17.70
CA SER A 293 10.08 -7.99 -18.82
C SER A 293 10.21 -7.26 -20.14
N ALA A 294 9.92 -5.95 -20.19
CA ALA A 294 10.07 -5.12 -21.37
C ALA A 294 11.53 -5.07 -21.87
N LEU A 295 12.49 -4.87 -20.95
CA LEU A 295 13.92 -4.84 -21.27
C LEU A 295 14.43 -6.23 -21.71
N ASP A 296 13.99 -7.30 -21.06
CA ASP A 296 14.37 -8.65 -21.46
C ASP A 296 13.76 -9.03 -22.83
N ALA A 297 12.57 -8.56 -23.17
CA ALA A 297 11.95 -8.82 -24.48
C ALA A 297 12.78 -8.22 -25.62
N VAL A 298 13.35 -7.02 -25.42
CA VAL A 298 14.32 -6.42 -26.35
C VAL A 298 15.55 -7.33 -26.50
N ARG A 299 16.10 -7.83 -25.39
CA ARG A 299 17.26 -8.73 -25.39
C ARG A 299 16.96 -10.04 -26.14
N VAL A 300 15.80 -10.65 -25.91
CA VAL A 300 15.38 -11.90 -26.58
C VAL A 300 15.15 -11.66 -28.07
N ALA A 301 14.45 -10.59 -28.46
CA ALA A 301 14.27 -10.22 -29.87
C ALA A 301 15.62 -10.00 -30.57
N ASN A 302 16.54 -9.28 -29.94
CA ASN A 302 17.88 -9.06 -30.48
C ASN A 302 18.70 -10.36 -30.57
N LYS A 303 18.58 -11.27 -29.60
CA LYS A 303 19.23 -12.59 -29.64
C LYS A 303 18.73 -13.40 -30.85
N VAL A 304 17.43 -13.45 -31.07
CA VAL A 304 16.81 -14.13 -32.22
C VAL A 304 17.25 -13.49 -33.53
N ASN A 305 17.37 -12.17 -33.57
CA ASN A 305 17.83 -11.44 -34.76
C ASN A 305 19.32 -11.67 -35.08
N LYS A 306 20.15 -12.10 -34.12
CA LYS A 306 21.57 -12.45 -34.40
C LYS A 306 21.70 -13.73 -35.21
N THR A 307 20.73 -14.64 -35.14
CA THR A 307 20.69 -15.88 -35.94
C THR A 307 19.88 -15.71 -37.22
N TYR A 308 19.45 -14.48 -37.53
CA TYR A 308 18.87 -14.15 -38.83
C TYR A 308 19.97 -14.25 -39.90
N LEU A 309 19.86 -15.24 -40.77
CA LEU A 309 20.63 -15.28 -41.99
C LEU A 309 20.01 -14.26 -42.95
N THR A 310 20.66 -13.12 -43.13
CA THR A 310 20.54 -12.40 -44.40
C THR A 310 20.90 -13.42 -45.48
N GLN A 311 19.93 -13.83 -46.30
CA GLN A 311 20.26 -14.33 -47.63
C GLN A 311 20.93 -13.15 -48.34
N SER A 312 22.25 -13.01 -48.20
CA SER A 312 22.98 -12.08 -49.04
C SER A 312 22.78 -12.59 -50.46
N MET A 313 22.23 -11.75 -51.34
CA MET A 313 22.12 -12.09 -52.76
C MET A 313 23.48 -12.54 -53.30
N LEU A 314 24.57 -12.01 -52.74
CA LEU A 314 25.94 -12.43 -52.97
C LEU A 314 26.33 -13.64 -52.12
N ARG A 315 26.56 -14.79 -52.75
CA ARG A 315 27.24 -15.96 -52.16
C ARG A 315 28.67 -16.05 -52.68
N PHE A 316 29.64 -16.15 -51.77
CA PHE A 316 31.02 -16.49 -52.11
C PHE A 316 31.18 -18.01 -52.09
N ASN A 317 31.51 -18.60 -53.22
CA ASN A 317 31.77 -20.02 -53.38
C ASN A 317 33.27 -20.23 -53.59
N TYR A 318 33.91 -21.01 -52.74
CA TYR A 318 35.29 -21.46 -52.93
C TYR A 318 35.26 -22.93 -53.34
N TYR A 319 35.78 -23.24 -54.54
CA TYR A 319 35.78 -24.60 -55.06
C TYR A 319 37.02 -24.84 -55.90
N ALA A 320 37.50 -26.08 -55.92
CA ALA A 320 38.60 -26.47 -56.80
C ALA A 320 38.06 -27.09 -58.09
N THR A 321 38.64 -26.73 -59.24
CA THR A 321 38.34 -27.38 -60.52
C THR A 321 39.60 -28.06 -61.04
N VAL A 322 39.46 -29.26 -61.60
CA VAL A 322 40.58 -29.89 -62.31
C VAL A 322 40.54 -29.45 -63.76
N LYS A 323 41.60 -28.74 -64.19
CA LYS A 323 41.78 -28.33 -65.58
C LYS A 323 43.17 -28.79 -66.03
N ASP A 324 43.22 -29.54 -67.13
CA ASP A 324 44.46 -30.08 -67.70
C ASP A 324 45.28 -30.93 -66.69
N GLY A 325 44.59 -31.72 -65.88
CA GLY A 325 45.22 -32.61 -64.87
C GLY A 325 45.72 -31.92 -63.60
N ASN A 326 45.62 -30.58 -63.52
CA ASN A 326 46.04 -29.81 -62.35
C ASN A 326 44.85 -29.26 -61.57
N LEU A 327 44.92 -29.34 -60.25
CA LEU A 327 43.89 -28.86 -59.33
C LEU A 327 44.04 -27.35 -59.14
N GLN A 328 43.05 -26.57 -59.57
CA GLN A 328 43.10 -25.11 -59.50
C GLN A 328 42.05 -24.59 -58.51
N PRO A 329 42.44 -23.75 -57.53
CA PRO A 329 41.49 -23.10 -56.65
C PRO A 329 40.76 -21.99 -57.40
N ASN A 330 39.43 -21.99 -57.32
CA ASN A 330 38.59 -20.95 -57.90
C ASN A 330 37.72 -20.28 -56.83
N MET A 331 37.49 -19.00 -57.03
CA MET A 331 36.53 -18.20 -56.26
C MET A 331 35.39 -17.79 -57.19
N GLY A 332 34.19 -18.26 -56.89
CA GLY A 332 32.96 -17.86 -57.57
C GLY A 332 32.16 -16.89 -56.73
N LEU A 333 31.62 -15.87 -57.37
CA LEU A 333 30.63 -14.98 -56.79
C LEU A 333 29.29 -15.29 -57.44
N SER A 334 28.33 -15.79 -56.67
CA SER A 334 27.00 -16.14 -57.19
C SER A 334 25.99 -15.12 -56.68
N LEU A 335 25.30 -14.46 -57.61
CA LEU A 335 24.13 -13.66 -57.28
C LEU A 335 22.89 -14.56 -57.39
N VAL A 336 22.18 -14.76 -56.28
CA VAL A 336 20.91 -15.50 -56.26
C VAL A 336 19.79 -14.48 -56.22
N PHE A 337 19.01 -14.44 -57.30
CA PHE A 337 17.79 -13.63 -57.45
C PHE A 337 16.55 -14.52 -57.32
#